data_AF-A0A532AKW8-F1
#
_entry.id   AF-A0A532AKW8-F1
#
_cell.length_a   1.000
_cell.length_b   1.000
_cell.length_c   1.000
_cell.angle_alpha   90.00
_cell.angle_beta   90.00
_cell.angle_gamma   90.00
#
_symmetry.space_group_name_H-M   'P 1'
#
loop_
_entity.id
_entity.type
_entity.pdbx_description
1 polymer ?
#
loop_
_entity_poly.entity_id
_entity_poly.type
_entity_poly.pdbx_seq_one_letter_code
_entity_poly.pdbx_strand_id
1 'polypeptide(L)'
;VKMVRPHVALVTLIAAAHLGFFRNLDEIAKAKAEIFEGLEPDGAVLLNRDDPRWKLLDKMARAAGVEHIYGFGENARATFKLLKCALHADHSVITAKIGGQEITARVGAPGRHMVQNVLAVLGAAHLV
;
A
#
# COMPACT_ATOMS: atom_id res chain seq x y z
N VAL A 1 14.96 3.95 -11.40
CA VAL A 1 14.62 4.03 -9.95
C VAL A 1 15.77 3.79 -8.96
N LYS A 2 16.97 3.32 -9.37
CA LYS A 2 17.99 2.77 -8.45
C LYS A 2 18.80 3.77 -7.61
N MET A 3 18.61 5.07 -7.79
CA MET A 3 19.37 6.10 -7.03
C MET A 3 18.86 6.30 -5.60
N VAL A 4 17.55 6.14 -5.36
CA VAL A 4 16.92 6.49 -4.07
C VAL A 4 17.17 5.42 -3.00
N ARG A 5 17.30 4.15 -3.41
CA ARG A 5 17.54 3.01 -2.52
C ARG A 5 16.64 2.98 -1.27
N PRO A 6 15.31 2.86 -1.41
CA PRO A 6 14.41 2.86 -0.26
C PRO A 6 14.52 1.54 0.54
N HIS A 7 14.38 1.64 1.86
CA HIS A 7 14.16 0.49 2.74
C HIS A 7 12.71 -0.02 2.67
N VAL A 8 11.75 0.87 2.34
CA VAL A 8 10.35 0.50 2.14
C VAL A 8 9.83 1.12 0.85
N ALA A 9 9.31 0.29 -0.06
CA ALA A 9 8.63 0.73 -1.26
C ALA A 9 7.11 0.51 -1.13
N LEU A 10 6.34 1.60 -1.22
CA LEU A 10 4.88 1.59 -1.06
C LEU A 10 4.17 1.91 -2.38
N VAL A 11 3.26 1.03 -2.80
CA VAL A 11 2.31 1.32 -3.88
C VAL A 11 0.89 1.42 -3.30
N THR A 12 0.34 2.64 -3.31
CA THR A 12 -0.93 2.95 -2.64
C THR A 12 -2.16 2.51 -3.43
N LEU A 13 -2.17 2.74 -4.75
CA LEU A 13 -3.29 2.43 -5.64
C LEU A 13 -2.84 2.42 -7.11
N ILE A 14 -3.43 1.54 -7.92
CA ILE A 14 -3.38 1.61 -9.38
C ILE A 14 -4.69 2.22 -9.90
N ALA A 15 -4.62 3.50 -10.24
CA ALA A 15 -5.73 4.24 -10.82
C ALA A 15 -5.34 4.86 -12.16
N ALA A 16 -6.35 5.18 -12.96
CA ALA A 16 -6.16 5.86 -14.23
C ALA A 16 -5.66 7.29 -13.96
N ALA A 17 -4.39 7.52 -14.26
CA ALA A 17 -3.78 8.83 -14.31
C ALA A 17 -2.87 8.85 -15.53
N HIS A 18 -2.73 10.00 -16.18
CA HIS A 18 -1.86 10.16 -17.35
C HIS A 18 -2.14 9.15 -18.49
N LEU A 19 -3.42 8.87 -18.78
CA LEU A 19 -3.85 7.92 -19.81
C LEU A 19 -3.29 8.20 -21.22
N GLY A 20 -2.80 9.42 -21.50
CA GLY A 20 -2.11 9.73 -22.75
C GLY A 20 -0.80 8.94 -22.95
N PHE A 21 -0.20 8.42 -21.88
CA PHE A 21 1.07 7.68 -21.90
C PHE A 21 0.89 6.16 -21.72
N PHE A 22 -0.25 5.72 -21.18
CA PHE A 22 -0.48 4.32 -20.84
C PHE A 22 -1.76 3.78 -21.48
N ARG A 23 -1.65 2.61 -22.09
CA ARG A 23 -2.76 1.96 -22.80
C ARG A 23 -3.84 1.44 -21.85
N ASN A 24 -3.46 1.07 -20.64
CA ASN A 24 -4.35 0.52 -19.63
C ASN A 24 -3.71 0.59 -18.23
N LEU A 25 -4.48 0.21 -17.23
CA LEU A 25 -4.06 0.20 -15.83
C LEU A 25 -2.96 -0.84 -15.52
N ASP A 26 -2.84 -1.91 -16.30
CA ASP A 26 -1.80 -2.92 -16.07
C ASP A 26 -0.43 -2.38 -16.49
N GLU A 27 -0.36 -1.56 -17.55
CA GLU A 27 0.84 -0.81 -17.91
C GLU A 27 1.21 0.21 -16.83
N ILE A 28 0.22 0.88 -16.23
CA ILE A 28 0.45 1.77 -15.07
C ILE A 28 0.99 0.97 -13.88
N ALA A 29 0.46 -0.22 -13.60
CA ALA A 29 0.96 -1.08 -12.55
C ALA A 29 2.41 -1.52 -12.79
N LYS A 30 2.75 -1.89 -14.02
CA LYS A 30 4.13 -2.26 -14.39
C LYS A 30 5.08 -1.09 -14.18
N ALA A 31 4.73 0.10 -14.67
CA ALA A 31 5.55 1.30 -14.51
C ALA A 31 5.74 1.66 -13.03
N LYS A 32 4.68 1.59 -12.20
CA LYS A 32 4.80 1.82 -10.76
C LYS A 32 5.63 0.75 -10.05
N ALA A 33 5.56 -0.51 -10.50
CA ALA A 33 6.32 -1.62 -9.95
C ALA A 33 7.83 -1.55 -10.21
N GLU A 34 8.29 -0.68 -11.13
CA GLU A 34 9.72 -0.39 -11.28
C GLU A 34 10.37 0.05 -9.97
N ILE A 35 9.61 0.66 -9.04
CA ILE A 35 10.11 1.05 -7.71
C ILE A 35 10.78 -0.11 -6.95
N PHE A 36 10.35 -1.36 -7.18
CA PHE A 36 10.88 -2.53 -6.48
C PHE A 36 12.33 -2.82 -6.84
N GLU A 37 12.77 -2.46 -8.06
CA GLU A 37 14.15 -2.68 -8.50
C GLU A 37 15.17 -1.78 -7.80
N GLY A 38 14.70 -0.74 -7.13
CA GLY A 38 15.53 0.18 -6.37
C GLY A 38 15.65 -0.18 -4.90
N LEU A 39 14.89 -1.16 -4.39
CA LEU A 39 14.82 -1.48 -2.97
C LEU A 39 16.20 -1.89 -2.41
N GLU A 40 16.51 -1.49 -1.18
CA GLU A 40 17.67 -2.01 -0.46
C GLU A 40 17.57 -3.53 -0.25
N PRO A 41 18.70 -4.25 -0.12
CA PRO A 41 18.71 -5.60 0.42
C PRO A 41 17.95 -5.64 1.75
N ASP A 42 17.18 -6.69 1.98
CA ASP A 42 16.30 -6.85 3.15
C ASP A 42 15.22 -5.76 3.31
N GLY A 43 15.02 -4.91 2.29
CA GLY A 43 13.92 -3.95 2.28
C GLY A 43 12.55 -4.60 2.11
N ALA A 44 11.51 -3.83 2.40
CA ALA A 44 10.13 -4.29 2.34
C ALA A 44 9.32 -3.60 1.24
N VAL A 45 8.42 -4.36 0.62
CA VAL A 45 7.38 -3.85 -0.27
C VAL A 45 6.04 -3.88 0.46
N LEU A 46 5.33 -2.76 0.44
CA LEU A 46 3.99 -2.60 1.00
C LEU A 46 2.99 -2.27 -0.11
N LEU A 47 1.96 -3.11 -0.26
CA LEU A 47 1.00 -3.01 -1.36
C LEU A 47 -0.43 -2.92 -0.83
N ASN A 48 -1.30 -2.26 -1.59
CA ASN A 48 -2.74 -2.26 -1.29
C ASN A 48 -3.36 -3.60 -1.68
N ARG A 49 -3.80 -4.38 -0.69
CA ARG A 49 -4.38 -5.71 -0.90
C ARG A 49 -5.85 -5.68 -1.34
N ASP A 50 -6.46 -4.51 -1.33
CA ASP A 50 -7.79 -4.27 -1.90
C ASP A 50 -7.70 -3.94 -3.40
N ASP A 51 -6.51 -3.63 -3.93
CA ASP A 51 -6.33 -3.31 -5.35
C ASP A 51 -6.50 -4.57 -6.23
N PRO A 52 -7.32 -4.53 -7.31
CA PRO A 52 -7.48 -5.65 -8.24
C PRO A 52 -6.17 -6.19 -8.83
N ARG A 53 -5.13 -5.36 -8.90
CA ARG A 53 -3.80 -5.68 -9.44
C ARG A 53 -2.81 -6.15 -8.40
N TRP A 54 -3.24 -6.37 -7.14
CA TRP A 54 -2.40 -6.96 -6.10
C TRP A 54 -1.56 -8.14 -6.61
N LYS A 55 -2.18 -9.10 -7.30
CA LYS A 55 -1.49 -10.30 -7.79
C LYS A 55 -0.38 -9.98 -8.80
N LEU A 56 -0.60 -8.97 -9.65
CA LEU A 56 0.40 -8.53 -10.62
C LEU A 56 1.57 -7.86 -9.89
N LEU A 57 1.28 -6.95 -8.97
CA LEU A 57 2.29 -6.24 -8.18
C LEU A 57 3.11 -7.20 -7.30
N ASP A 58 2.47 -8.14 -6.61
CA ASP A 58 3.16 -9.19 -5.82
C ASP A 58 4.09 -10.03 -6.71
N LYS A 59 3.62 -10.45 -7.89
CA LYS A 59 4.46 -11.18 -8.85
C LYS A 59 5.68 -10.37 -9.28
N MET A 60 5.52 -9.07 -9.55
CA MET A 60 6.61 -8.20 -9.98
C MET A 60 7.61 -7.94 -8.85
N ALA A 61 7.15 -7.73 -7.62
CA ALA A 61 8.03 -7.59 -6.46
C ALA A 61 8.87 -8.86 -6.24
N ARG A 62 8.25 -10.06 -6.33
CA ARG A 62 8.99 -11.33 -6.25
C ARG A 62 10.00 -11.50 -7.38
N ALA A 63 9.64 -11.11 -8.60
CA ALA A 63 10.55 -11.16 -9.75
C ALA A 63 11.75 -10.21 -9.59
N ALA A 64 11.59 -9.12 -8.84
CA ALA A 64 12.67 -8.20 -8.46
C ALA A 64 13.52 -8.72 -7.28
N GLY A 65 13.25 -9.92 -6.75
CA GLY A 65 14.00 -10.52 -5.64
C GLY A 65 13.55 -10.06 -4.25
N VAL A 66 12.40 -9.40 -4.12
CA VAL A 66 11.90 -8.93 -2.82
C VAL A 66 11.36 -10.10 -2.00
N GLU A 67 11.94 -10.31 -0.81
CA GLU A 67 11.51 -11.36 0.12
C GLU A 67 10.38 -10.89 1.05
N HIS A 68 10.38 -9.62 1.42
CA HIS A 68 9.45 -9.04 2.39
C HIS A 68 8.32 -8.26 1.70
N ILE A 69 7.22 -8.94 1.40
CA ILE A 69 6.04 -8.34 0.74
C ILE A 69 4.84 -8.38 1.69
N TYR A 70 4.36 -7.20 2.05
CA TYR A 70 3.24 -7.01 2.98
C TYR A 70 2.06 -6.34 2.31
N GLY A 71 0.86 -6.60 2.86
CA GLY A 71 -0.37 -5.96 2.38
C GLY A 71 -0.99 -5.07 3.43
N PHE A 72 -1.53 -3.93 3.01
CA PHE A 72 -2.47 -3.13 3.79
C PHE A 72 -3.88 -3.16 3.17
N GLY A 73 -4.90 -2.85 3.96
CA GLY A 73 -6.27 -2.68 3.47
C GLY A 73 -7.33 -3.38 4.32
N GLU A 74 -8.52 -3.53 3.74
CA GLU A 74 -9.68 -4.21 4.34
C GLU A 74 -9.64 -5.72 4.08
N ASN A 75 -8.84 -6.16 3.11
CA ASN A 75 -8.69 -7.57 2.77
C ASN A 75 -8.36 -8.42 4.00
N ALA A 76 -9.06 -9.54 4.17
CA ALA A 76 -8.84 -10.46 5.30
C ALA A 76 -7.40 -11.00 5.37
N ARG A 77 -6.64 -10.97 4.27
CA ARG A 77 -5.21 -11.37 4.21
C ARG A 77 -4.24 -10.20 4.33
N ALA A 78 -4.70 -8.95 4.50
CA ALA A 78 -3.81 -7.82 4.75
C ALA A 78 -3.08 -8.02 6.09
N THR A 79 -1.77 -7.71 6.08
CA THR A 79 -0.92 -7.67 7.28
C THR A 79 -1.30 -6.47 8.15
N PHE A 80 -1.47 -5.31 7.52
CA PHE A 80 -1.91 -4.06 8.16
C PHE A 80 -3.38 -3.82 7.81
N LYS A 81 -4.27 -4.13 8.75
CA LYS A 81 -5.67 -4.39 8.41
C LYS A 81 -6.62 -3.38 9.02
N LEU A 82 -7.58 -2.89 8.25
CA LEU A 82 -8.72 -2.17 8.78
C LEU A 82 -9.72 -3.15 9.39
N LEU A 83 -10.10 -2.94 10.64
CA LEU A 83 -11.10 -3.76 11.34
C LEU A 83 -12.46 -3.07 11.40
N LYS A 84 -12.47 -1.76 11.68
CA LYS A 84 -13.67 -0.93 11.76
C LYS A 84 -13.40 0.44 11.17
N CYS A 85 -14.43 1.02 10.55
CA CYS A 85 -14.38 2.34 9.96
C CYS A 85 -15.76 3.02 10.08
N ALA A 86 -15.80 4.10 10.83
CA ALA A 86 -16.93 5.02 10.88
C ALA A 86 -16.53 6.31 10.16
N LEU A 87 -17.24 6.63 9.08
CA LEU A 87 -17.00 7.84 8.29
C LEU A 87 -17.91 8.96 8.80
N HIS A 88 -17.33 10.15 8.97
CA HIS A 88 -18.03 11.38 9.30
C HIS A 88 -17.75 12.46 8.24
N ALA A 89 -18.43 13.60 8.34
CA ALA A 89 -18.34 14.67 7.35
C ALA A 89 -16.96 15.32 7.28
N ASP A 90 -16.27 15.44 8.41
CA ASP A 90 -14.97 16.12 8.57
C ASP A 90 -13.85 15.18 9.04
N HIS A 91 -14.17 13.94 9.40
CA HIS A 91 -13.19 12.98 9.93
C HIS A 91 -13.64 11.53 9.74
N SER A 92 -12.79 10.59 10.14
CA SER A 92 -13.15 9.17 10.28
C SER A 92 -12.65 8.64 11.62
N VAL A 93 -13.36 7.68 12.21
CA VAL A 93 -12.87 6.90 13.35
C VAL A 93 -12.60 5.48 12.87
N ILE A 94 -11.38 5.00 13.10
CA ILE A 94 -10.95 3.70 12.61
C ILE A 94 -10.43 2.84 13.75
N THR A 95 -10.62 1.52 13.62
CA THR A 95 -9.87 0.52 14.37
C THR A 95 -9.06 -0.29 13.36
N ALA A 96 -7.76 -0.39 13.56
CA ALA A 96 -6.84 -1.10 12.67
C ALA A 96 -5.96 -2.07 13.46
N LYS A 97 -5.56 -3.17 12.82
CA LYS A 97 -4.57 -4.12 13.33
C LYS A 97 -3.21 -3.83 12.68
N ILE A 98 -2.26 -3.35 13.47
CA ILE A 98 -0.89 -2.98 13.05
C ILE A 98 0.09 -3.70 13.98
N GLY A 99 1.05 -4.45 13.44
CA GLY A 99 2.04 -5.17 14.27
C GLY A 99 1.43 -6.17 15.27
N GLY A 100 0.26 -6.74 14.94
CA GLY A 100 -0.47 -7.63 15.85
C GLY A 100 -1.32 -6.91 16.91
N GLN A 101 -1.18 -5.59 17.07
CA GLN A 101 -1.94 -4.78 18.02
C GLN A 101 -3.14 -4.11 17.35
N GLU A 102 -4.25 -4.01 18.08
CA GLU A 102 -5.40 -3.22 17.65
C GLU A 102 -5.27 -1.78 18.16
N ILE A 103 -5.34 -0.83 17.25
CA ILE A 103 -5.30 0.60 17.55
C ILE A 103 -6.59 1.24 17.09
N THR A 104 -7.15 2.12 17.92
CA THR A 104 -8.30 2.96 17.54
C THR A 104 -7.83 4.41 17.44
N ALA A 105 -8.12 5.06 16.31
CA ALA A 105 -7.64 6.41 16.04
C ALA A 105 -8.67 7.23 15.27
N ARG A 106 -8.58 8.56 15.43
CA ARG A 106 -9.29 9.53 14.59
C ARG A 106 -8.40 9.94 13.42
N VAL A 107 -8.91 9.82 12.21
CA VAL A 107 -8.32 10.40 11.00
C VAL A 107 -8.99 11.75 10.78
N GLY A 108 -8.22 12.83 10.90
CA GLY A 108 -8.71 14.22 10.79
C GLY A 108 -9.14 14.65 9.38
N ALA A 109 -9.38 13.70 8.48
CA ALA A 109 -9.86 13.92 7.13
C ALA A 109 -10.97 12.91 6.81
N PRO A 110 -12.01 13.32 6.07
CA PRO A 110 -13.10 12.42 5.69
C PRO A 110 -12.68 11.51 4.53
N GLY A 111 -13.43 10.41 4.38
CA GLY A 111 -13.36 9.54 3.21
C GLY A 111 -12.50 8.30 3.38
N ARG A 112 -12.95 7.20 2.75
CA ARG A 112 -12.31 5.89 2.85
C ARG A 112 -10.92 5.85 2.23
N HIS A 113 -10.66 6.63 1.17
CA HIS A 113 -9.34 6.73 0.57
C HIS A 113 -8.30 7.33 1.53
N MET A 114 -8.70 8.29 2.39
CA MET A 114 -7.83 8.81 3.44
C MET A 114 -7.53 7.75 4.50
N VAL A 115 -8.52 6.94 4.89
CA VAL A 115 -8.31 5.80 5.78
C VAL A 115 -7.32 4.79 5.18
N GLN A 116 -7.45 4.46 3.89
CA GLN A 116 -6.49 3.58 3.20
C GLN A 116 -5.07 4.16 3.18
N ASN A 117 -4.92 5.47 2.92
CA ASN A 117 -3.62 6.13 3.00
C ASN A 117 -3.04 6.07 4.42
N VAL A 118 -3.85 6.25 5.46
CA VAL A 118 -3.42 6.12 6.86
C VAL A 118 -2.93 4.71 7.16
N LEU A 119 -3.62 3.66 6.70
CA LEU A 119 -3.15 2.28 6.87
C LEU A 119 -1.83 2.03 6.16
N ALA A 120 -1.64 2.60 4.97
CA ALA A 120 -0.40 2.50 4.23
C ALA A 120 0.77 3.15 5.00
N VAL A 121 0.56 4.33 5.58
CA VAL A 121 1.56 5.05 6.39
C VAL A 121 1.87 4.29 7.69
N LEU A 122 0.84 3.82 8.41
CA LEU A 122 1.03 3.03 9.62
C LEU A 122 1.80 1.74 9.34
N GLY A 123 1.50 1.07 8.23
CA GLY A 123 2.23 -0.11 7.78
C GLY A 123 3.68 0.22 7.45
N ALA A 124 3.94 1.27 6.68
CA ALA A 124 5.29 1.68 6.31
C ALA A 124 6.13 2.07 7.53
N ALA A 125 5.56 2.80 8.48
CA ALA A 125 6.23 3.20 9.72
C ALA A 125 6.52 2.02 10.66
N HIS A 126 5.74 0.94 10.59
CA HIS A 126 5.98 -0.27 11.39
C HIS A 126 7.06 -1.18 10.78
N LEU A 127 7.35 -1.04 9.49
CA LEU A 127 8.34 -1.86 8.79
C LEU A 127 9.78 -1.32 8.92
N VAL A 128 9.96 -0.17 9.57
CA VAL A 128 11.25 0.50 9.78
C VAL A 128 11.62 0.55 11.26
#